data_AF-A0A560KZ29-F1
#
_entry.id   AF-A0A560KZ29-F1
#
_cell.length_a   1.000
_cell.length_b   1.000
_cell.length_c   1.000
_cell.angle_alpha   90.00
_cell.angle_beta   90.00
_cell.angle_gamma   90.00
#
_symmetry.space_group_name_H-M   'P 1'
#
loop_
_entity.id
_entity.type
_entity.pdbx_description
1 polymer ?
#
loop_
_entity_poly.entity_id
_entity_poly.type
_entity_poly.pdbx_seq_one_letter_code
_entity_poly.pdbx_strand_id
1 'polypeptide(L)'
;MITEGQRSPKWIEGHGIRLRLHLVPFFGKMGLSEINAGTVQDYRVHRISGSVTGKPPARSTLHDEVGTLRQVLKTAIRHKWLTHLPDLSPPYKTQGKITHRPWFSPVEYKQLYEATRQNARSRRTRTSVGKPSSCMSSSCSWVTRTCARMRPSSSSIAT
;
A
#
# COMPACT_ATOMS: atom_id res chain seq x y z
N MET A 1 -18.24 2.32 23.00
CA MET A 1 -17.41 2.58 21.80
C MET A 1 -17.32 1.26 21.01
N ILE A 2 -17.30 1.23 19.66
CA ILE A 2 -17.57 -0.02 18.88
C ILE A 2 -16.43 -1.06 18.91
N THR A 3 -15.19 -0.68 19.28
CA THR A 3 -14.01 -1.55 19.13
C THR A 3 -13.08 -1.56 20.36
N GLU A 4 -13.61 -1.46 21.58
CA GLU A 4 -12.82 -1.54 22.82
C GLU A 4 -11.98 -2.84 22.86
N GLY A 5 -10.69 -2.75 22.54
CA GLY A 5 -9.68 -3.81 22.65
C GLY A 5 -9.69 -4.93 21.59
N GLN A 6 -10.78 -5.12 20.84
CA GLN A 6 -10.92 -6.27 19.92
C GLN A 6 -10.11 -6.15 18.61
N ARG A 7 -9.59 -4.96 18.29
CA ARG A 7 -8.84 -4.70 17.05
C ARG A 7 -7.51 -4.04 17.36
N SER A 8 -6.49 -4.35 16.56
CA SER A 8 -5.17 -3.77 16.73
C SER A 8 -5.18 -2.26 16.47
N PRO A 9 -4.40 -1.45 17.21
CA PRO A 9 -4.38 0.01 17.06
C PRO A 9 -3.94 0.42 15.65
N LYS A 10 -2.93 -0.25 15.10
CA LYS A 10 -2.45 -0.04 13.73
C LYS A 10 -3.53 -0.25 12.67
N TRP A 11 -4.46 -1.18 12.91
CA TRP A 11 -5.58 -1.41 12.01
C TRP A 11 -6.54 -0.21 12.01
N ILE A 12 -6.85 0.33 13.20
CA ILE A 12 -7.72 1.51 13.38
C ILE A 12 -7.07 2.73 12.72
N GLU A 13 -5.79 2.98 13.00
CA GLU A 13 -5.03 4.07 12.37
C GLU A 13 -5.06 3.98 10.84
N GLY A 14 -4.83 2.78 10.29
CA GLY A 14 -4.90 2.57 8.85
C GLY A 14 -6.27 2.88 8.26
N HIS A 15 -7.36 2.62 8.98
CA HIS A 15 -8.71 2.98 8.52
C HIS A 15 -8.96 4.49 8.65
N GLY A 16 -8.52 5.10 9.74
CA GLY A 16 -8.60 6.55 9.95
C GLY A 16 -7.84 7.35 8.88
N ILE A 17 -6.65 6.89 8.48
CA ILE A 17 -5.85 7.51 7.43
C ILE A 17 -6.57 7.44 6.08
N ARG A 18 -7.15 6.29 5.71
CA ARG A 18 -7.91 6.13 4.46
C ARG A 18 -9.14 7.04 4.42
N LEU A 19 -9.84 7.16 5.55
CA LEU A 19 -10.97 8.08 5.69
C LEU A 19 -10.51 9.53 5.45
N ARG A 20 -9.48 9.97 6.17
CA ARG A 20 -8.99 11.35 6.12
C ARG A 20 -8.44 11.73 4.74
N LEU A 21 -7.66 10.85 4.10
CA LEU A 21 -6.96 11.17 2.86
C LEU A 21 -7.81 11.00 1.60
N HIS A 22 -8.76 10.05 1.60
CA HIS A 22 -9.41 9.64 0.35
C HIS A 22 -10.93 9.68 0.40
N LEU A 23 -11.55 9.13 1.44
CA LEU A 23 -13.02 9.04 1.48
C LEU A 23 -13.68 10.37 1.86
N VAL A 24 -13.19 11.07 2.88
CA VAL A 24 -13.78 12.34 3.33
C VAL A 24 -13.69 13.43 2.25
N PRO A 25 -12.57 13.62 1.53
CA PRO A 25 -12.50 14.63 0.47
C PRO A 25 -13.48 14.40 -0.69
N PHE A 26 -13.82 13.14 -0.99
CA PHE A 26 -14.71 12.79 -2.10
C PHE A 26 -16.18 12.72 -1.67
N PHE A 27 -16.48 11.96 -0.61
CA PHE A 27 -17.85 11.71 -0.15
C PHE A 27 -18.35 12.72 0.88
N GLY A 28 -17.51 13.59 1.43
CA GLY A 28 -17.88 14.48 2.53
C GLY A 28 -18.97 15.49 2.21
N LYS A 29 -19.23 15.75 0.92
CA LYS A 29 -20.32 16.62 0.46
C LYS A 29 -21.62 15.86 0.16
N MET A 30 -21.57 14.52 0.12
CA MET A 30 -22.70 13.66 -0.24
C MET A 30 -23.42 13.18 1.02
N GLY A 31 -24.75 13.07 0.93
CA GLY A 31 -25.54 12.42 1.97
C GLY A 31 -25.31 10.91 2.00
N LEU A 32 -25.45 10.27 3.16
CA LEU A 32 -25.30 8.81 3.28
C LEU A 32 -26.27 8.03 2.35
N SER A 33 -27.45 8.59 2.10
CA SER A 33 -28.47 8.00 1.21
C SER A 33 -28.13 8.12 -0.27
N GLU A 34 -27.22 9.01 -0.65
CA GLU A 34 -26.81 9.24 -2.05
C GLU A 34 -25.67 8.29 -2.46
N ILE A 35 -25.01 7.67 -1.48
CA ILE A 35 -23.88 6.76 -1.71
C ILE A 35 -24.40 5.45 -2.31
N ASN A 36 -24.36 5.38 -3.63
CA ASN A 36 -24.80 4.22 -4.42
C ASN A 36 -23.62 3.45 -5.01
N ALA A 37 -23.89 2.27 -5.57
CA ALA A 37 -22.90 1.49 -6.31
C ALA A 37 -22.21 2.30 -7.44
N GLY A 38 -22.97 3.18 -8.09
CA GLY A 38 -22.47 4.12 -9.11
C GLY A 38 -21.44 5.10 -8.55
N THR A 39 -21.76 5.81 -7.47
CA THR A 39 -20.84 6.77 -6.83
C THR A 39 -19.53 6.11 -6.38
N VAL A 40 -19.58 4.83 -5.98
CA VAL A 40 -18.38 4.06 -5.62
C VAL A 40 -17.56 3.67 -6.86
N GLN A 41 -18.18 3.48 -8.02
CA GLN A 41 -17.42 3.38 -9.27
C GLN A 41 -16.80 4.71 -9.67
N ASP A 42 -17.52 5.82 -9.54
CA ASP A 42 -16.99 7.14 -9.83
C ASP A 42 -15.78 7.44 -8.95
N TYR A 43 -15.85 7.07 -7.67
CA TYR A 43 -14.72 7.13 -6.74
C TYR A 43 -13.51 6.31 -7.24
N ARG A 44 -13.73 5.09 -7.73
CA ARG A 44 -12.63 4.25 -8.25
C ARG A 44 -12.00 4.87 -9.49
N VAL A 45 -12.82 5.42 -10.40
CA VAL A 45 -12.34 6.14 -11.59
C VAL A 45 -11.52 7.34 -11.17
N HIS A 46 -12.03 8.16 -10.24
CA HIS A 46 -11.33 9.31 -9.67
C HIS A 46 -9.97 8.93 -9.05
N ARG A 47 -9.89 7.78 -8.35
CA ARG A 47 -8.62 7.30 -7.77
C ARG A 47 -7.63 6.80 -8.81
N ILE A 48 -8.10 6.25 -9.91
CA ILE A 48 -7.26 5.79 -11.03
C ILE A 48 -6.76 7.00 -11.83
N SER A 49 -7.61 7.98 -12.11
CA SER A 49 -7.27 9.17 -12.89
C SER A 49 -6.43 10.18 -12.10
N GLY A 50 -6.72 10.38 -10.81
CA GLY A 50 -6.04 11.35 -9.93
C GLY A 50 -4.67 10.93 -9.40
N SER A 51 -4.01 9.95 -10.03
CA SER A 51 -2.71 9.46 -9.56
C SER A 51 -1.56 10.42 -9.95
N VAL A 52 -1.10 11.24 -8.99
CA VAL A 52 -0.01 12.22 -9.20
C VAL A 52 1.30 11.56 -9.65
N THR A 53 1.55 10.32 -9.21
CA THR A 53 2.76 9.55 -9.55
C THR A 53 2.67 8.86 -10.92
N GLY A 54 1.56 9.05 -11.67
CA GLY A 54 1.33 8.44 -12.99
C GLY A 54 1.10 6.92 -12.97
N LYS A 55 1.16 6.28 -11.80
CA LYS A 55 0.83 4.87 -11.60
C LYS A 55 -0.49 4.76 -10.86
N PRO A 56 -1.48 4.02 -11.40
CA PRO A 56 -2.73 3.83 -10.70
C PRO A 56 -2.50 3.06 -9.39
N PRO A 57 -3.31 3.32 -8.35
CA PRO A 57 -3.22 2.59 -7.10
C PRO A 57 -3.49 1.09 -7.30
N ALA A 58 -2.88 0.25 -6.47
CA ALA A 58 -3.10 -1.18 -6.54
C ALA A 58 -4.58 -1.53 -6.28
N ARG A 59 -5.05 -2.60 -6.92
CA ARG A 59 -6.44 -3.07 -6.77
C ARG A 59 -6.79 -3.44 -5.32
N SER A 60 -5.83 -4.00 -4.57
CA SER A 60 -5.98 -4.28 -3.14
C SER A 60 -6.14 -3.00 -2.33
N THR A 61 -5.41 -1.93 -2.65
CA THR A 61 -5.56 -0.63 -1.99
C THR A 61 -6.97 -0.06 -2.19
N LEU A 62 -7.47 -0.07 -3.43
CA LEU A 62 -8.84 0.36 -3.72
C LEU A 62 -9.88 -0.54 -3.02
N HIS A 63 -9.60 -1.85 -2.91
CA HIS A 63 -10.47 -2.78 -2.19
C HIS A 63 -10.53 -2.45 -0.70
N ASP A 64 -9.38 -2.17 -0.07
CA ASP A 64 -9.32 -1.76 1.33
C ASP A 64 -10.09 -0.45 1.56
N GLU A 65 -9.90 0.55 0.70
CA GLU A 65 -10.61 1.84 0.76
C GLU A 65 -12.14 1.62 0.71
N VAL A 66 -12.65 0.83 -0.25
CA VAL A 66 -14.08 0.49 -0.32
C VAL A 66 -14.52 -0.36 0.87
N GLY A 67 -13.65 -1.22 1.40
CA GLY A 67 -13.88 -1.96 2.65
C GLY A 67 -14.08 -1.03 3.85
N THR A 68 -13.30 0.05 3.95
CA THR A 68 -13.46 1.07 5.00
C THR A 68 -14.76 1.85 4.86
N LEU A 69 -15.14 2.23 3.62
CA LEU A 69 -16.44 2.85 3.34
C LEU A 69 -17.59 1.94 3.76
N ARG A 70 -17.49 0.64 3.45
CA ARG A 70 -18.49 -0.35 3.84
C ARG A 70 -18.66 -0.45 5.35
N GLN A 71 -17.58 -0.31 6.13
CA GLN A 71 -17.68 -0.31 7.59
C GLN A 71 -18.48 0.89 8.10
N VAL A 72 -18.24 2.08 7.55
CA VAL A 72 -18.98 3.30 7.89
C VAL A 72 -20.47 3.18 7.54
N LEU A 73 -20.79 2.66 6.36
CA LEU A 73 -22.19 2.45 5.97
C LEU A 73 -22.87 1.38 6.84
N LYS A 74 -22.14 0.32 7.23
CA LYS A 74 -22.65 -0.67 8.19
C LYS A 74 -22.93 -0.06 9.57
N THR A 75 -22.12 0.91 10.02
CA THR A 75 -22.43 1.63 11.26
C THR A 75 -23.67 2.50 11.12
N ALA A 76 -23.86 3.18 9.97
CA ALA A 76 -25.05 3.97 9.71
C ALA A 76 -26.34 3.13 9.75
N ILE A 77 -26.31 1.91 9.22
CA ILE A 77 -27.43 0.96 9.27
C ILE A 77 -27.74 0.55 10.72
N ARG A 78 -26.71 0.31 11.55
CA ARG A 78 -26.92 0.00 12.97
C ARG A 78 -27.61 1.14 13.74
N HIS A 79 -27.33 2.38 13.34
CA HIS A 79 -27.99 3.57 13.88
C HIS A 79 -29.32 3.89 13.19
N LYS A 80 -29.80 3.03 12.27
CA LYS A 80 -31.03 3.21 11.49
C LYS A 80 -31.07 4.51 10.67
N TRP A 81 -29.90 5.04 10.29
CA TRP A 81 -29.80 6.19 9.38
C TRP A 81 -30.00 5.78 7.91
N LEU A 82 -29.75 4.50 7.61
CA LEU A 82 -29.91 3.93 6.28
C LEU A 82 -30.68 2.61 6.38
N THR A 83 -31.61 2.38 5.45
CA THR A 83 -32.48 1.20 5.46
C THR A 83 -31.75 -0.06 5.01
N HIS A 84 -30.95 0.03 3.95
CA HIS A 84 -30.24 -1.10 3.36
C HIS A 84 -28.85 -0.69 2.88
N LEU A 85 -27.94 -1.67 2.78
CA LEU A 85 -26.58 -1.43 2.29
C LEU A 85 -26.54 -1.60 0.76
N PRO A 86 -26.04 -0.63 -0.01
CA PRO A 86 -25.79 -0.82 -1.43
C PRO A 86 -24.68 -1.84 -1.68
N ASP A 87 -24.73 -2.54 -2.81
CA ASP A 87 -23.61 -3.40 -3.20
C ASP A 87 -22.44 -2.55 -3.73
N LEU A 88 -21.30 -2.68 -3.04
CA LEU A 88 -20.05 -2.00 -3.38
C LEU A 88 -19.03 -2.94 -4.03
N SER A 89 -19.46 -4.13 -4.43
CA SER A 89 -18.61 -5.06 -5.17
C SER A 89 -18.26 -4.47 -6.55
N PRO A 90 -17.09 -4.79 -7.11
CA PRO A 90 -16.78 -4.40 -8.49
C PRO A 90 -17.74 -5.12 -9.46
N PRO A 91 -18.35 -4.41 -10.43
CA PRO A 91 -19.33 -4.98 -11.37
C PRO A 91 -18.72 -6.06 -12.27
N TYR A 92 -17.43 -5.94 -12.59
CA TYR A 92 -16.70 -6.93 -13.38
C TYR A 92 -15.57 -7.55 -12.55
N LYS A 93 -15.55 -8.88 -12.49
CA LYS A 93 -14.45 -9.66 -11.92
C LYS A 93 -13.36 -9.82 -12.98
N THR A 94 -12.40 -8.89 -13.02
CA THR A 94 -11.18 -9.13 -13.79
C THR A 94 -10.44 -10.31 -13.17
N GLN A 95 -10.12 -11.34 -13.94
CA GLN A 95 -9.29 -12.45 -13.45
C GLN A 95 -7.93 -11.88 -13.06
N GLY A 96 -7.68 -11.78 -11.75
CA GLY A 96 -6.42 -11.29 -11.24
C GLY A 96 -5.33 -12.32 -11.46
N LYS A 97 -4.20 -11.92 -12.04
CA LYS A 97 -3.00 -12.76 -12.04
C LYS A 97 -2.58 -12.99 -10.58
N ILE A 98 -2.77 -14.21 -10.08
CA ILE A 98 -2.32 -14.60 -8.76
C ILE A 98 -0.80 -14.65 -8.80
N THR A 99 -0.16 -13.69 -8.13
CA THR A 99 1.30 -13.65 -7.99
C THR A 99 1.65 -14.10 -6.58
N HIS A 100 2.14 -15.34 -6.46
CA HIS A 100 2.67 -15.83 -5.19
C HIS A 100 3.99 -15.11 -4.87
N ARG A 101 4.20 -14.76 -3.59
CA ARG A 101 5.51 -14.30 -3.13
C ARG A 101 6.45 -15.52 -3.13
N PRO A 102 7.60 -15.49 -3.83
CA PRO A 102 8.51 -16.62 -3.82
C PRO A 102 9.08 -16.82 -2.42
N TRP A 103 9.30 -18.07 -2.04
CA TRP A 103 10.07 -18.41 -0.85
C TRP A 103 11.56 -18.42 -1.19
N PHE A 104 12.42 -18.07 -0.23
CA PHE A 104 13.86 -18.12 -0.45
C PHE A 104 14.31 -19.57 -0.66
N SER A 105 15.08 -19.81 -1.72
CA SER A 105 15.86 -21.04 -1.82
C SER A 105 16.99 -21.05 -0.78
N PRO A 106 17.52 -22.23 -0.38
CA PRO A 106 18.62 -22.30 0.57
C PRO A 106 19.86 -21.51 0.13
N VAL A 107 20.12 -21.42 -1.19
CA VAL A 107 21.24 -20.68 -1.76
C VAL A 107 21.02 -19.17 -1.64
N GLU A 108 19.84 -18.66 -2.00
CA GLU A 108 19.49 -17.25 -1.84
C GLU A 108 19.48 -16.83 -0.36
N TYR A 109 19.02 -17.73 0.52
CA TYR A 109 19.05 -17.48 1.96
C TYR A 109 20.50 -17.35 2.48
N LYS A 110 21.41 -18.20 2.02
CA LYS A 110 22.84 -18.10 2.36
C LYS A 110 23.43 -16.76 1.89
N GLN A 111 23.13 -16.35 0.66
CA GLN A 111 23.56 -15.05 0.13
C GLN A 111 23.01 -13.88 0.97
N LEU A 112 21.73 -13.92 1.35
CA LEU A 112 21.11 -12.91 2.20
C LEU A 112 21.79 -12.83 3.57
N TYR A 113 22.05 -13.98 4.20
CA TYR A 113 22.71 -14.04 5.51
C TYR A 113 24.14 -13.51 5.47
N GLU A 114 24.94 -13.92 4.47
CA GLU A 114 26.32 -13.47 4.31
C GLU A 114 26.41 -11.96 4.05
N ALA A 115 25.56 -11.43 3.16
CA ALA A 115 25.48 -10.00 2.91
C ALA A 115 25.06 -9.21 4.16
N THR A 116 24.09 -9.72 4.92
CA THR A 116 23.64 -9.10 6.18
C THR A 116 24.77 -9.11 7.22
N ARG A 117 25.53 -10.20 7.33
CA ARG A 117 26.68 -10.33 8.23
C ARG A 117 27.80 -9.36 7.87
N GLN A 118 28.12 -9.23 6.58
CA GLN A 118 29.11 -8.25 6.09
C GLN A 118 28.66 -6.81 6.37
N ASN A 119 27.39 -6.48 6.10
CA ASN A 119 26.83 -5.16 6.39
C ASN A 119 26.83 -4.83 7.89
N ALA A 120 26.56 -5.80 8.76
CA ALA A 120 26.64 -5.60 10.21
C ALA A 120 28.08 -5.32 10.67
N ARG A 121 29.07 -6.03 10.11
CA ARG A 121 30.50 -5.80 10.39
C ARG A 121 30.96 -4.44 9.90
N SER A 122 30.65 -4.07 8.66
CA SER A 122 31.03 -2.77 8.08
C SER A 122 30.35 -1.60 8.80
N ARG A 123 29.11 -1.76 9.29
CA ARG A 123 28.47 -0.75 10.15
C ARG A 123 29.20 -0.58 11.49
N ARG A 124 29.63 -1.67 12.14
CA ARG A 124 30.38 -1.62 13.41
C ARG A 124 31.74 -0.94 13.24
N THR A 125 32.48 -1.25 12.17
CA THR A 125 33.77 -0.60 11.91
C THR A 125 33.60 0.88 11.56
N ARG A 126 32.51 1.24 10.85
CA ARG A 126 32.19 2.65 10.55
C ARG A 126 31.81 3.47 11.78
N THR A 127 31.32 2.84 12.86
CA THR A 127 31.05 3.51 14.14
C THR A 127 32.28 3.65 15.04
N SER A 128 33.33 2.83 14.85
CA SER A 128 34.57 2.89 15.62
C SER A 128 35.64 3.80 15.01
N VAL A 129 35.53 4.13 13.72
CA VAL A 129 36.34 5.20 13.10
C VAL A 129 35.60 6.51 13.35
N GLY A 130 36.17 7.38 14.18
CA GLY A 130 35.59 8.65 14.58
C GLY A 130 35.01 9.45 13.41
N LYS A 131 33.90 10.13 13.68
CA LYS A 131 33.29 11.16 12.83
C LYS A 131 34.41 11.98 12.15
N PRO A 132 34.53 12.03 10.81
CA PRO A 132 35.27 13.10 10.19
C PRO A 132 34.49 14.38 10.48
N SER A 133 35.10 15.25 11.28
CA SER A 133 34.70 16.63 11.47
C SER A 133 34.92 17.39 10.15
N SER A 134 33.98 17.27 9.23
CA SER A 134 33.76 18.32 8.23
C SER A 134 32.37 18.18 7.63
N CYS A 135 31.53 19.11 8.06
CA CYS A 135 30.40 19.59 7.31
C CYS A 135 30.91 20.01 5.91
N MET A 136 30.36 19.45 4.84
CA MET A 136 30.04 20.17 3.60
C MET A 136 29.24 19.27 2.65
N SER A 137 27.97 19.62 2.52
CA SER A 137 27.12 19.56 1.33
C SER A 137 27.61 18.71 0.14
N SER A 138 26.97 17.56 -0.10
CA SER A 138 26.58 17.11 -1.45
C SER A 138 25.62 15.91 -1.36
N SER A 139 24.35 16.29 -1.30
CA SER A 139 23.15 15.64 -1.82
C SER A 139 23.23 14.19 -2.37
N CYS A 140 22.38 13.33 -1.78
CA CYS A 140 21.53 12.35 -2.47
C CYS A 140 22.04 11.78 -3.81
N SER A 141 22.74 10.64 -3.81
CA SER A 141 22.95 9.84 -5.03
C SER A 141 23.06 8.32 -4.83
N TRP A 142 22.89 7.80 -3.61
CA TRP A 142 23.24 6.40 -3.33
C TRP A 142 22.07 5.40 -3.25
N VAL A 143 20.81 5.85 -3.26
CA VAL A 143 19.65 4.94 -3.15
C VAL A 143 19.23 4.33 -4.51
N THR A 144 19.67 4.88 -5.65
CA THR A 144 19.20 4.43 -6.97
C THR A 144 20.11 3.40 -7.66
N ARG A 145 21.34 3.15 -7.20
CA ARG A 145 22.32 2.37 -7.98
C ARG A 145 22.25 0.85 -7.77
N THR A 146 21.62 0.34 -6.71
CA THR A 146 21.59 -1.11 -6.43
C THR A 146 20.40 -1.86 -7.03
N CYS A 147 19.29 -1.21 -7.35
CA CYS A 147 18.15 -1.88 -8.01
C CYS A 147 18.33 -2.09 -9.52
N ALA A 148 19.24 -1.35 -10.18
CA ALA A 148 19.42 -1.44 -11.63
C ALA A 148 20.21 -2.68 -12.09
N ARG A 149 20.89 -3.42 -11.18
CA ARG A 149 21.78 -4.55 -11.53
C ARG A 149 21.15 -5.94 -11.31
N MET A 150 19.82 -6.03 -11.30
CA MET A 150 19.07 -7.30 -11.29
C MET A 150 18.05 -7.35 -12.44
N ARG A 151 18.44 -6.92 -13.64
CA ARG A 151 17.79 -7.40 -14.87
C ARG A 151 18.60 -8.59 -15.39
N PRO A 152 18.02 -9.80 -15.50
CA PRO A 152 18.63 -10.86 -16.27
C PRO A 152 18.67 -10.43 -17.74
N SER A 153 19.84 -10.61 -18.35
CA SER A 153 20.06 -10.60 -19.80
C SER A 153 19.11 -11.62 -20.45
N SER A 154 18.14 -11.16 -21.22
CA SER A 154 17.41 -11.98 -22.18
C SER A 154 18.37 -12.38 -23.30
N SER A 155 18.97 -13.56 -23.14
CA SER A 155 19.80 -14.20 -24.17
C SER A 155 18.90 -15.19 -24.95
N SER A 156 18.98 -15.08 -26.27
CA SER A 156 18.31 -15.85 -27.30
C SER A 156 18.08 -17.33 -26.99
N ILE A 157 16.84 -17.79 -27.17
CA ILE A 157 16.57 -19.18 -27.55
C ILE A 157 16.39 -19.16 -29.05
N ALA A 158 17.42 -19.62 -29.77
CA ALA A 158 17.34 -20.02 -31.15
C ALA A 158 17.03 -21.52 -31.18
N THR A 159 15.95 -21.89 -31.86
CA THR A 159 15.83 -23.12 -32.65
C THR A 159 14.79 -22.82 -33.73
#